data_AF-A0A1F2YNS6-F1
#
_entry.id   AF-A0A1F2YNS6-F1
#
_cell.length_a   1.000
_cell.length_b   1.000
_cell.length_c   1.000
_cell.angle_alpha   90.00
_cell.angle_beta   90.00
_cell.angle_gamma   90.00
#
_symmetry.space_group_name_H-M   'P 1'
#
loop_
_entity.id
_entity.type
_entity.pdbx_description
1 polymer ?
#
loop_
_entity_poly.entity_id
_entity_poly.type
_entity_poly.pdbx_seq_one_letter_code
_entity_poly.pdbx_strand_id
1 'polypeptide(L)'
;MTEIALALSMAFFAILLLALLAMGSGKAAMVMQVASGESSPEVAENVSPENLVVFQDGQFLDAQLVLVDPARLAHMPKIVLAVPENLPAVEMLAARQRIPARDVRVTVLDARWRAALEEKKP
;
A
#
# COMPACT_ATOMS: atom_id res chain seq x y z
N MET A 1 50.66 -16.55 -19.61
CA MET A 1 50.32 -15.78 -18.38
C MET A 1 48.90 -15.21 -18.42
N THR A 2 48.24 -15.16 -19.59
CA THR A 2 46.95 -14.52 -19.81
C THR A 2 45.75 -15.44 -19.55
N GLU A 3 45.89 -16.75 -19.68
CA GLU A 3 44.80 -17.72 -19.44
C GLU A 3 44.35 -17.73 -17.97
N ILE A 4 45.30 -17.60 -17.04
CA ILE A 4 45.05 -17.63 -15.60
C ILE A 4 44.31 -16.35 -15.16
N ALA A 5 44.69 -15.20 -15.73
CA ALA A 5 44.05 -13.92 -15.44
C ALA A 5 42.60 -13.88 -15.94
N LEU A 6 42.33 -14.51 -17.09
CA LEU A 6 40.98 -14.60 -17.64
C LEU A 6 40.09 -15.51 -16.80
N ALA A 7 40.58 -16.69 -16.39
CA ALA A 7 39.85 -17.61 -15.52
C ALA A 7 39.54 -16.99 -14.15
N LEU A 8 40.50 -16.26 -13.55
CA LEU A 8 40.28 -15.53 -12.30
C LEU A 8 39.24 -14.41 -12.45
N SER A 9 39.26 -13.67 -13.57
CA SER A 9 38.29 -12.60 -13.81
C SER A 9 36.87 -13.13 -13.93
N MET A 10 36.66 -14.28 -14.59
CA MET A 10 35.34 -14.91 -14.66
C MET A 10 34.86 -15.41 -13.28
N ALA A 11 35.76 -15.98 -12.48
CA ALA A 11 35.44 -16.44 -11.13
C ALA A 11 35.05 -15.28 -10.19
N PHE A 12 35.84 -14.19 -10.19
CA PHE A 12 35.53 -13.01 -9.39
C PHE A 12 34.25 -12.31 -9.85
N PHE A 13 33.99 -12.26 -11.15
CA PHE A 13 32.75 -11.69 -11.70
C PHE A 13 31.52 -12.48 -11.27
N ALA A 14 31.59 -13.82 -11.25
CA ALA A 14 30.49 -14.67 -10.79
C ALA A 14 30.19 -14.50 -9.29
N ILE A 15 31.23 -14.36 -8.45
CA ILE A 15 31.05 -14.11 -7.01
C ILE A 15 30.39 -12.74 -6.77
N LEU A 16 30.77 -11.71 -7.52
CA LEU A 16 30.16 -10.38 -7.44
C LEU A 16 28.66 -10.43 -7.78
N LEU A 17 28.29 -11.10 -8.88
CA LEU A 17 26.89 -11.28 -9.28
C LEU A 17 26.09 -12.07 -8.23
N LEU A 18 26.66 -13.13 -7.66
CA LEU A 18 26.03 -13.91 -6.60
C LEU A 18 25.80 -13.08 -5.33
N ALA A 19 26.75 -12.23 -4.95
CA ALA A 19 26.62 -11.34 -3.79
C ALA A 19 25.52 -10.30 -4.00
N LEU A 20 25.42 -9.70 -5.20
CA LEU A 20 24.34 -8.77 -5.53
C LEU A 20 22.97 -9.47 -5.50
N LEU A 21 22.88 -10.70 -6.00
CA LEU A 21 21.65 -11.50 -5.96
C LEU A 21 21.27 -11.87 -4.52
N ALA A 22 22.24 -12.21 -3.67
CA ALA A 22 22.00 -12.60 -2.28
C ALA A 22 21.43 -11.44 -1.44
N MET A 23 21.88 -10.20 -1.68
CA MET A 23 21.33 -9.00 -1.03
C MET A 23 19.96 -8.59 -1.62
N GLY A 24 19.65 -9.00 -2.85
CA GLY A 24 18.38 -8.72 -3.53
C GLY A 24 17.16 -9.47 -2.96
N SER A 25 17.35 -10.41 -2.03
CA SER A 25 16.26 -11.16 -1.37
C SER A 25 15.92 -10.63 0.03
N GLY A 26 16.14 -9.34 0.26
CA GLY A 26 15.73 -8.64 1.48
C GLY A 26 14.25 -8.28 1.52
N LYS A 27 13.34 -9.25 1.35
CA LYS A 27 11.94 -9.05 1.75
C LYS A 27 11.84 -9.44 3.22
N ALA A 28 11.92 -8.43 4.09
CA ALA A 28 11.42 -8.56 5.45
C ALA A 28 9.97 -9.05 5.35
N ALA A 29 9.75 -10.32 5.65
CA ALA A 29 8.43 -10.89 5.81
C ALA A 29 7.85 -10.30 7.10
N MET A 30 7.36 -9.06 7.01
CA MET A 30 6.34 -8.61 7.94
C MET A 30 5.14 -9.51 7.68
N VAL A 31 4.82 -10.35 8.67
CA VAL A 31 3.60 -11.16 8.67
C VAL A 31 2.43 -10.20 8.67
N MET A 32 2.02 -9.82 7.47
CA MET A 32 0.77 -9.16 7.24
C MET A 32 -0.25 -10.28 7.24
N GLN A 33 -0.96 -10.45 8.36
CA GLN A 33 -2.22 -11.19 8.37
C GLN A 33 -3.17 -10.46 7.42
N VAL A 34 -3.10 -10.84 6.15
CA VAL A 34 -4.21 -10.68 5.24
C VAL A 34 -5.21 -11.72 5.73
N ALA A 35 -6.19 -11.27 6.51
CA ALA A 35 -7.41 -12.02 6.65
C ALA A 35 -8.02 -12.09 5.25
N SER A 36 -7.72 -13.18 4.52
CA SER A 36 -8.69 -13.72 3.57
C SER A 36 -9.86 -14.22 4.43
N GLY A 37 -10.70 -13.27 4.82
CA GLY A 37 -11.98 -13.55 5.41
C GLY A 37 -12.90 -13.93 4.26
N GLU A 38 -13.12 -15.23 4.11
CA GLU A 38 -14.42 -15.71 3.68
C GLU A 38 -15.49 -14.85 4.35
N SER A 39 -16.40 -14.34 3.53
CA SER A 39 -17.59 -13.58 3.89
C SER A 39 -18.22 -14.03 5.22
N SER A 40 -17.83 -13.36 6.31
CA SER A 40 -18.56 -13.33 7.57
C SER A 40 -19.15 -11.93 7.72
N PRO A 41 -20.48 -11.77 7.89
CA PRO A 41 -21.10 -10.47 8.07
C PRO A 41 -20.94 -10.06 9.54
N GLU A 42 -19.71 -9.95 10.02
CA GLU A 42 -19.46 -9.41 11.35
C GLU A 42 -19.03 -7.96 11.24
N VAL A 43 -20.04 -7.12 11.44
CA VAL A 43 -19.98 -5.69 11.67
C VAL A 43 -19.40 -4.94 10.47
N ALA A 44 -20.29 -4.59 9.54
CA ALA A 44 -20.14 -3.36 8.78
C ALA A 44 -20.02 -2.23 9.80
N GLU A 45 -18.79 -1.96 10.25
CA GLU A 45 -18.48 -0.81 11.08
C GLU A 45 -18.98 0.37 10.26
N ASN A 46 -19.98 1.08 10.77
CA ASN A 46 -20.59 2.19 10.08
C ASN A 46 -19.52 3.29 9.98
N VAL A 47 -18.75 3.25 8.90
CA VAL A 47 -17.68 4.21 8.65
C VAL A 47 -18.39 5.52 8.34
N SER A 48 -18.35 6.45 9.30
CA SER A 48 -18.84 7.79 9.04
C SER A 48 -18.15 8.34 7.80
N PRO A 49 -18.89 8.95 6.85
CA PRO A 49 -18.32 9.50 5.63
C PRO A 49 -17.25 10.57 5.92
N GLU A 50 -17.29 11.21 7.09
CA GLU A 50 -16.25 12.14 7.56
C GLU A 50 -14.87 11.51 7.84
N ASN A 51 -14.81 10.19 8.05
CA ASN A 51 -13.56 9.48 8.38
C ASN A 51 -13.03 8.63 7.21
N LEU A 52 -13.72 8.67 6.07
CA LEU A 52 -13.32 7.96 4.86
C LEU A 52 -12.39 8.82 4.02
N VAL A 53 -11.23 8.26 3.69
CA VAL A 53 -10.28 8.87 2.76
C VAL A 53 -9.98 7.87 1.66
N VAL A 54 -10.25 8.25 0.42
CA VAL A 54 -9.93 7.46 -0.77
C VAL A 54 -8.58 7.91 -1.32
N PHE A 55 -7.70 6.96 -1.60
CA PHE A 55 -6.43 7.24 -2.26
C PHE A 55 -6.50 6.83 -3.73
N GLN A 56 -6.35 7.80 -4.64
CA GLN A 56 -6.39 7.57 -6.08
C GLN A 56 -5.39 8.47 -6.78
N ASP A 57 -4.63 7.93 -7.74
CA ASP A 57 -3.67 8.68 -8.57
C ASP A 57 -2.69 9.57 -7.79
N GLY A 58 -2.26 9.12 -6.60
CA GLY A 58 -1.34 9.86 -5.73
C GLY A 58 -1.98 10.99 -4.91
N GLN A 59 -3.30 11.14 -4.99
CA GLN A 59 -4.10 12.14 -4.30
C GLN A 59 -4.96 11.50 -3.21
N PHE A 60 -5.28 12.29 -2.18
CA PHE A 60 -6.22 11.92 -1.13
C PHE A 60 -7.54 12.63 -1.39
N LEU A 61 -8.62 11.88 -1.36
CA LEU A 61 -9.97 12.31 -1.66
C LEU A 61 -10.86 12.00 -0.45
N ASP A 62 -11.84 12.84 -0.16
CA ASP A 62 -12.88 12.51 0.82
C ASP A 62 -13.98 11.61 0.23
N ALA A 63 -14.99 11.32 1.05
CA ALA A 63 -16.20 10.60 0.63
C ALA A 63 -17.02 11.30 -0.48
N GLN A 64 -16.70 12.54 -0.83
CA GLN A 64 -17.32 13.32 -1.90
C GLN A 64 -16.39 13.42 -3.12
N LEU A 65 -15.28 12.68 -3.14
CA LEU A 65 -14.25 12.73 -4.18
C LEU A 65 -13.61 14.11 -4.34
N VAL A 66 -13.57 14.89 -3.25
CA VAL A 66 -12.90 16.20 -3.21
C VAL A 66 -11.50 16.02 -2.64
N LEU A 67 -10.54 16.71 -3.23
CA LEU A 67 -9.15 16.72 -2.76
C LEU A 67 -9.05 17.15 -1.29
N VAL A 68 -8.49 16.27 -0.47
CA VAL A 68 -8.20 16.51 0.94
C VAL A 68 -6.70 16.61 1.14
N ASP A 69 -6.29 17.60 1.93
CA ASP A 69 -4.92 17.71 2.39
C ASP A 69 -4.66 16.68 3.51
N PRO A 70 -3.70 15.75 3.36
CA PRO A 70 -3.36 14.79 4.39
C PRO A 70 -2.89 15.43 5.70
N ALA A 71 -2.43 16.68 5.70
CA ALA A 71 -2.10 17.38 6.95
C ALA A 71 -3.34 17.63 7.83
N ARG A 72 -4.51 17.83 7.25
CA ARG A 72 -5.78 18.04 7.99
C ARG A 72 -6.26 16.77 8.69
N LEU A 73 -5.86 15.62 8.16
CA LEU A 73 -6.18 14.31 8.70
C LEU A 73 -5.46 14.02 10.04
N ALA A 74 -4.42 14.79 10.39
CA ALA A 74 -3.68 14.63 11.65
C ALA A 74 -4.58 14.71 12.90
N HIS A 75 -5.66 15.48 12.82
CA HIS A 75 -6.57 15.73 13.95
C HIS A 75 -7.68 14.68 14.07
N MET A 76 -7.82 13.77 13.10
CA MET A 76 -8.87 12.75 13.14
C MET A 76 -8.43 11.56 13.99
N PRO A 77 -9.28 11.12 14.95
CA PRO A 77 -8.92 10.03 15.86
C PRO A 77 -8.85 8.67 15.16
N LYS A 78 -9.61 8.48 14.08
CA LYS A 78 -9.69 7.24 13.30
C LYS A 78 -9.89 7.56 11.83
N ILE A 79 -9.08 6.98 10.96
CA ILE A 79 -9.17 7.16 9.51
C ILE A 79 -9.25 5.81 8.83
N VAL A 80 -10.19 5.70 7.90
CA VAL A 80 -10.27 4.55 6.98
C VAL A 80 -9.73 5.00 5.64
N LEU A 81 -8.52 4.53 5.32
CA LEU A 81 -7.87 4.73 4.03
C LEU A 81 -8.36 3.64 3.07
N ALA A 82 -9.19 4.03 2.12
CA ALA A 82 -9.64 3.15 1.05
C ALA A 82 -8.67 3.22 -0.13
N VAL A 83 -8.12 2.06 -0.51
CA VAL A 83 -7.16 1.92 -1.62
C VAL A 83 -7.76 1.05 -2.73
N PRO A 84 -7.42 1.30 -4.01
CA PRO A 84 -7.88 0.45 -5.09
C PRO A 84 -7.26 -0.96 -4.97
N GLU A 85 -8.02 -1.98 -5.38
CA GLU A 85 -7.58 -3.38 -5.32
C GLU A 85 -6.33 -3.66 -6.17
N ASN A 86 -6.10 -2.87 -7.23
CA ASN A 86 -4.93 -2.99 -8.09
C ASN A 86 -3.71 -2.18 -7.60
N LEU A 87 -3.78 -1.52 -6.44
CA LEU A 87 -2.70 -0.67 -5.95
C LEU A 87 -1.49 -1.53 -5.53
N PRO A 88 -0.27 -1.22 -6.00
CA PRO A 88 0.93 -1.87 -5.51
C PRO A 88 1.09 -1.68 -3.99
N ALA A 89 1.48 -2.74 -3.27
CA ALA A 89 1.64 -2.68 -1.83
C ALA A 89 2.65 -1.61 -1.36
N VAL A 90 3.65 -1.29 -2.19
CA VAL A 90 4.61 -0.21 -1.94
C VAL A 90 3.93 1.16 -1.93
N GLU A 91 3.02 1.40 -2.89
CA GLU A 91 2.24 2.64 -2.97
C GLU A 91 1.22 2.75 -1.84
N MET A 92 0.58 1.64 -1.46
CA MET A 92 -0.29 1.57 -0.29
C MET A 92 0.45 2.00 0.99
N LEU A 93 1.66 1.48 1.19
CA LEU A 93 2.48 1.81 2.35
C LEU A 93 2.93 3.28 2.30
N ALA A 94 3.33 3.78 1.13
CA ALA A 94 3.68 5.17 0.94
C ALA A 94 2.48 6.10 1.22
N ALA A 95 1.28 5.75 0.76
CA ALA A 95 0.05 6.49 1.02
C ALA A 95 -0.27 6.52 2.52
N ARG A 96 -0.20 5.37 3.22
CA ARG A 96 -0.38 5.30 4.67
C ARG A 96 0.60 6.19 5.44
N GLN A 97 1.88 6.20 5.05
CA GLN A 97 2.92 7.00 5.72
C GLN A 97 2.71 8.51 5.56
N ARG A 98 2.04 8.95 4.48
CA ARG A 98 1.73 10.36 4.25
C ARG A 98 0.59 10.88 5.14
N ILE A 99 -0.17 9.99 5.77
CA ILE A 99 -1.25 10.35 6.70
C ILE A 99 -0.69 10.37 8.14
N PRO A 100 -0.58 11.54 8.78
CA PRO A 100 -0.01 11.68 10.13
C PRO A 100 -0.96 11.23 11.26
N ALA A 101 -2.01 10.46 10.98
CA ALA A 101 -2.99 10.04 11.98
C ALA A 101 -2.52 8.82 12.78
N ARG A 102 -2.96 8.72 14.04
CA ARG A 102 -2.55 7.65 14.96
C ARG A 102 -3.15 6.29 14.60
N ASP A 103 -4.38 6.25 14.12
CA ASP A 103 -5.10 5.02 13.78
C ASP A 103 -5.62 5.10 12.33
N VAL A 104 -4.80 4.59 11.40
CA VAL A 104 -5.13 4.48 9.97
C VAL A 104 -5.38 3.01 9.64
N ARG A 105 -6.65 2.67 9.37
CA ARG A 105 -7.04 1.36 8.85
C ARG A 105 -7.08 1.42 7.33
N VAL A 106 -6.47 0.44 6.69
CA VAL A 106 -6.50 0.33 5.22
C VAL A 106 -7.60 -0.65 4.84
N THR A 107 -8.50 -0.24 3.95
CA THR A 107 -9.52 -1.09 3.36
C THR A 107 -9.38 -1.11 1.84
N VAL A 108 -9.74 -2.22 1.22
CA VAL A 108 -9.81 -2.31 -0.23
C VAL A 108 -11.13 -1.73 -0.71
N LEU A 109 -11.08 -0.96 -1.80
CA LEU A 109 -12.27 -0.42 -2.44
C LEU A 109 -13.00 -1.53 -3.21
N ASP A 110 -13.87 -2.26 -2.53
CA ASP A 110 -14.66 -3.33 -3.15
C ASP A 110 -15.74 -2.79 -4.12
N ALA A 111 -16.43 -3.71 -4.82
CA ALA A 111 -17.47 -3.34 -5.78
C ALA A 111 -18.66 -2.58 -5.16
N ARG A 112 -18.96 -2.80 -3.88
CA ARG A 112 -20.06 -2.13 -3.16
C ARG A 112 -19.68 -0.69 -2.82
N TRP A 113 -18.44 -0.46 -2.39
CA TRP A 113 -17.91 0.87 -2.15
C TRP A 113 -17.80 1.69 -3.44
N ARG A 114 -17.38 1.06 -4.54
CA ARG A 114 -17.39 1.72 -5.86
C ARG A 114 -18.80 2.13 -6.30
N ALA A 115 -19.79 1.24 -6.15
CA ALA A 115 -21.18 1.57 -6.49
C ALA A 115 -21.71 2.75 -5.65
N ALA A 116 -21.41 2.77 -4.34
CA ALA A 116 -21.82 3.87 -3.45
C ALA A 116 -21.11 5.20 -3.78
N LEU A 117 -19.87 5.16 -4.25
CA LEU A 117 -19.13 6.35 -4.71
C LEU A 117 -19.64 6.84 -6.06
N GLU A 118 -19.99 5.94 -6.99
CA GLU A 118 -20.57 6.30 -8.29
C GLU A 118 -21.96 6.92 -8.15
N GLU A 119 -22.78 6.44 -7.21
CA GLU A 119 -24.10 7.01 -6.94
C GLU A 119 -24.04 8.45 -6.39
N LYS A 120 -22.93 8.83 -5.75
CA LYS A 120 -22.67 10.18 -5.26
C LYS A 120 -22.01 11.12 -6.27
N LYS A 121 -21.62 10.62 -7.44
CA LYS A 121 -21.02 11.43 -8.50
C LYS A 121 -22.15 12.20 -9.21
N PRO A 122 -22.18 13.55 -9.14
CA PRO A 122 -23.22 14.34 -9.78
C PRO A 122 -23.15 14.28 -11.31
#